data_AF-A0A8J3MAY3-F1
#
_entry.id   AF-A0A8J3MAY3-F1
#
_cell.length_a   1.000
_cell.length_b   1.000
_cell.length_c   1.000
_cell.angle_alpha   90.00
_cell.angle_beta   90.00
_cell.angle_gamma   90.00
#
_symmetry.space_group_name_H-M   'P 1'
#
loop_
_entity.id
_entity.type
_entity.pdbx_description
1 polymer ?
#
loop_
_entity_poly.entity_id
_entity_poly.type
_entity_poly.pdbx_seq_one_letter_code
_entity_poly.pdbx_strand_id
1 'polypeptide(L)'
;MSFAKPTLSPQRRRFLTDTARLAGGGLLLGGGLVWWVEDARSLPAEALRPPGALPEGDFLAACIRCGLCVRDCPYDTLSLAELGADGPATGTPYFTARDVPCEMCEDIPCVAACPTGALDPGLTDIDAARMGTAVLVDQENCLNFLGLRCDVCYRVCPVIDQAITLELSHNNRSGHHAIFAPTVHADYCTGCGKCEKSCVLPEAAIKVLPLRLARGAPGDHYRKGWEEEQNNGGPLVEGIIDLPDRLPGPGTDNLAAPGGFEPAFKLPEGGQ
;
A
#
# COMPACT_ATOMS: atom_id res chain seq x y z
N MET A 1 -79.69 10.10 -10.91
CA MET A 1 -78.60 11.03 -10.53
C MET A 1 -77.46 10.85 -11.53
N SER A 2 -77.36 11.73 -12.52
CA SER A 2 -76.30 11.67 -13.53
C SER A 2 -75.19 12.63 -13.07
N PHE A 3 -74.06 12.08 -12.64
CA PHE A 3 -72.89 12.87 -12.26
C PHE A 3 -72.26 13.44 -13.54
N ALA A 4 -72.32 14.77 -13.70
CA ALA A 4 -71.66 15.47 -14.79
C ALA A 4 -70.14 15.25 -14.68
N LYS A 5 -69.55 14.64 -15.71
CA LYS A 5 -68.10 14.43 -15.81
C LYS A 5 -67.44 15.81 -15.96
N PRO A 6 -66.48 16.20 -15.09
CA PRO A 6 -65.83 17.49 -15.20
C PRO A 6 -65.07 17.59 -16.52
N THR A 7 -65.33 18.64 -17.29
CA THR A 7 -64.64 18.91 -18.56
C THR A 7 -63.24 19.45 -18.25
N LEU A 8 -62.23 18.58 -18.40
CA LEU A 8 -60.83 18.98 -18.24
C LEU A 8 -60.45 19.99 -19.32
N SER A 9 -60.13 21.23 -18.93
CA SER A 9 -59.77 22.29 -19.87
C SER A 9 -58.49 21.92 -20.66
N PRO A 10 -58.46 22.10 -21.99
CA PRO A 10 -57.30 21.78 -22.83
C PRO A 10 -56.00 22.49 -22.37
N GLN A 11 -56.11 23.72 -21.85
CA GLN A 11 -54.98 24.49 -21.34
C GLN A 11 -54.33 23.86 -20.09
N ARG A 12 -55.13 23.42 -19.10
CA ARG A 12 -54.60 22.70 -17.93
C ARG A 12 -53.90 21.40 -18.32
N ARG A 13 -54.48 20.66 -19.27
CA ARG A 13 -53.87 19.41 -19.76
C ARG A 13 -52.52 19.69 -20.41
N ARG A 14 -52.43 20.73 -21.25
CA ARG A 14 -51.20 21.15 -21.93
C ARG A 14 -50.13 21.59 -20.95
N PHE A 15 -50.47 22.45 -20.00
CA PHE A 15 -49.57 22.89 -18.92
C PHE A 15 -49.00 21.71 -18.12
N LEU A 16 -49.85 20.77 -17.70
CA LEU A 16 -49.40 19.59 -16.95
C LEU A 16 -48.47 18.68 -17.79
N THR A 17 -48.78 18.45 -19.07
CA THR A 17 -47.89 17.66 -19.95
C THR A 17 -46.57 18.35 -20.24
N ASP A 18 -46.56 19.67 -20.46
CA ASP A 18 -45.33 20.39 -20.77
C ASP A 18 -44.43 20.51 -19.53
N THR A 19 -45.02 20.70 -18.35
CA THR A 19 -44.30 20.67 -17.07
C THR A 19 -43.73 19.27 -16.79
N ALA A 20 -44.50 18.21 -17.03
CA ALA A 20 -44.02 16.84 -16.85
C ALA A 20 -42.88 16.48 -17.82
N ARG A 21 -42.93 16.97 -19.06
CA ARG A 21 -41.85 16.78 -20.05
C ARG A 21 -40.57 17.52 -19.66
N LEU A 22 -40.70 18.77 -19.23
CA LEU A 22 -39.55 19.57 -18.78
C LEU A 22 -38.92 19.00 -17.50
N ALA A 23 -39.75 18.61 -16.53
CA ALA A 23 -39.27 17.98 -15.30
C ALA A 23 -38.62 16.61 -15.58
N GLY A 24 -39.25 15.77 -16.40
CA GLY A 24 -38.71 14.47 -16.79
C GLY A 24 -37.41 14.59 -17.59
N GLY A 25 -37.36 15.51 -18.55
CA GLY A 25 -36.15 15.79 -19.33
C GLY A 25 -35.01 16.35 -18.47
N GLY A 26 -35.32 17.27 -17.56
CA GLY A 26 -34.36 17.82 -16.61
C GLY A 26 -33.80 16.77 -15.65
N LEU A 27 -34.62 15.84 -15.18
CA LEU A 27 -34.18 14.74 -14.32
C LEU A 27 -33.33 13.70 -15.06
N LEU A 28 -33.66 13.37 -16.31
CA LEU A 28 -32.86 12.45 -17.11
C LEU A 28 -31.49 13.04 -17.47
N LEU A 29 -31.47 14.32 -17.88
CA LEU A 29 -30.22 15.01 -18.18
C LEU A 29 -29.38 15.24 -16.92
N GLY A 30 -30.01 15.69 -15.83
CA GLY A 30 -29.35 15.88 -14.55
C GLY A 30 -28.82 14.58 -13.97
N GLY A 31 -29.62 13.51 -14.00
CA GLY A 31 -29.22 12.17 -13.55
C GLY A 31 -28.11 11.57 -14.41
N GLY A 32 -28.17 11.75 -15.73
CA GLY A 32 -27.10 11.34 -16.64
C GLY A 32 -25.79 12.09 -16.42
N LEU A 33 -25.86 13.39 -16.14
CA LEU A 33 -24.71 14.23 -15.79
C LEU A 33 -24.11 13.85 -14.44
N VAL A 34 -24.94 13.61 -13.42
CA VAL A 34 -24.48 13.18 -12.10
C VAL A 34 -23.81 11.81 -12.21
N TRP A 35 -24.41 10.85 -12.91
CA TRP A 35 -23.82 9.53 -13.13
C TRP A 35 -22.50 9.61 -13.92
N TRP A 36 -22.41 10.50 -14.91
CA TRP A 36 -21.18 10.73 -15.68
C TRP A 36 -20.07 11.38 -14.83
N VAL A 37 -20.42 12.27 -13.91
CA VAL A 37 -19.47 12.92 -13.00
C VAL A 37 -19.06 12.00 -11.84
N GLU A 38 -19.94 11.10 -11.40
CA GLU A 38 -19.67 10.11 -10.35
C GLU A 38 -18.81 8.93 -10.80
N ASP A 39 -18.39 8.85 -12.07
CA ASP A 39 -17.32 7.94 -12.49
C ASP A 39 -15.93 8.37 -11.98
N ALA A 40 -15.88 8.91 -10.77
CA ALA A 40 -14.70 9.04 -9.93
C ALA A 40 -14.51 7.75 -9.13
N ARG A 41 -14.32 6.63 -9.85
CA ARG A 41 -14.09 5.33 -9.21
C ARG A 41 -12.76 5.33 -8.48
N SER A 42 -12.76 4.82 -7.26
CA SER A 42 -11.53 4.56 -6.50
C SER A 42 -10.67 3.54 -7.25
N LEU A 43 -9.36 3.78 -7.35
CA LEU A 43 -8.41 2.79 -7.89
C LEU A 43 -8.59 1.44 -7.17
N PRO A 44 -8.99 0.35 -7.87
CA PRO A 44 -9.12 -0.98 -7.28
C PRO A 44 -7.82 -1.46 -6.63
N ALA A 45 -7.91 -2.39 -5.68
CA ALA A 45 -6.74 -2.86 -4.94
C ALA A 45 -5.70 -3.58 -5.81
N GLU A 46 -6.13 -4.15 -6.93
CA GLU A 46 -5.28 -4.93 -7.85
C GLU A 46 -4.78 -4.10 -9.04
N ALA A 47 -5.31 -2.88 -9.21
CA ALA A 47 -4.95 -2.00 -10.30
C ALA A 47 -3.80 -1.06 -9.89
N LEU A 48 -2.71 -1.12 -10.65
CA LEU A 48 -1.51 -0.33 -10.44
C LEU A 48 -1.36 0.72 -11.53
N ARG A 49 -0.82 1.88 -11.18
CA ARG A 49 -0.55 2.96 -12.12
C ARG A 49 0.79 2.75 -12.83
N PRO A 50 0.97 3.27 -14.06
CA PRO A 50 2.25 3.22 -14.77
C PRO A 50 3.40 3.86 -13.94
N PRO A 51 4.67 3.58 -14.29
CA PRO A 51 5.81 4.21 -13.62
C PRO A 51 5.74 5.74 -13.78
N GLY A 52 6.15 6.44 -12.72
CA GLY A 52 6.14 7.91 -12.67
C GLY A 52 4.76 8.52 -12.41
N ALA A 53 3.71 7.74 -12.19
CA ALA A 53 2.40 8.30 -11.88
C ALA A 53 2.43 9.18 -10.62
N LEU A 54 1.84 10.37 -10.73
CA LEU A 54 1.61 11.26 -9.61
C LEU A 54 0.69 10.61 -8.56
N PRO A 55 0.59 11.16 -7.33
CA PRO A 55 -0.41 10.75 -6.36
C PRO A 55 -1.81 10.75 -7.00
N GLU A 56 -2.64 9.77 -6.65
CA GLU A 56 -3.88 9.44 -7.40
C GLU A 56 -4.76 10.66 -7.72
N GLY A 57 -4.95 11.58 -6.78
CA GLY A 57 -5.73 12.80 -7.02
C GLY A 57 -5.12 13.71 -8.09
N ASP A 58 -3.82 13.96 -8.01
CA ASP A 58 -3.08 14.81 -8.96
C ASP A 58 -2.96 14.12 -10.34
N PHE A 59 -2.77 12.80 -10.34
CA PHE A 59 -2.77 11.99 -11.55
C PHE A 59 -4.11 12.11 -12.29
N LEU A 60 -5.24 11.94 -11.59
CA LEU A 60 -6.57 12.05 -12.19
C LEU A 60 -6.86 13.46 -12.71
N ALA A 61 -6.33 14.50 -12.05
CA ALA A 61 -6.47 15.88 -12.50
C ALA A 61 -5.62 16.19 -13.75
N ALA A 62 -4.42 15.61 -13.86
CA ALA A 62 -3.50 15.85 -14.98
C ALA A 62 -3.73 14.92 -16.19
N CYS A 63 -4.31 13.74 -15.97
CA CYS A 63 -4.49 12.75 -17.03
C CYS A 63 -5.62 13.13 -17.99
N ILE A 64 -5.26 13.47 -19.22
CA ILE A 64 -6.24 13.75 -20.30
C ILE A 64 -6.77 12.50 -21.01
N ARG A 65 -6.47 11.29 -20.49
CA ARG A 65 -6.96 10.00 -21.02
C ARG A 65 -6.65 9.77 -22.51
N CYS A 66 -5.48 10.23 -22.97
CA CYS A 66 -5.08 10.16 -24.38
C CYS A 66 -4.62 8.77 -24.86
N GLY A 67 -4.26 7.87 -23.94
CA GLY A 67 -3.79 6.51 -24.27
C GLY A 67 -2.38 6.41 -24.86
N LEU A 68 -1.62 7.51 -24.94
CA LEU A 68 -0.26 7.50 -25.51
C LEU A 68 0.70 6.60 -24.73
N CYS A 69 0.61 6.59 -23.40
CA CYS A 69 1.40 5.70 -22.55
C CYS A 69 1.10 4.21 -22.79
N VAL A 70 -0.16 3.87 -23.10
CA VAL A 70 -0.58 2.50 -23.42
C VAL A 70 -0.02 2.09 -24.78
N ARG A 71 -0.13 2.96 -25.79
CA ARG A 71 0.40 2.73 -27.14
C ARG A 71 1.91 2.52 -27.15
N ASP A 72 2.64 3.32 -26.36
CA ASP A 72 4.11 3.32 -26.36
C ASP A 72 4.70 2.30 -25.37
N CYS A 73 3.85 1.55 -24.65
CA CYS A 73 4.30 0.42 -23.82
C CYS A 73 4.59 -0.79 -24.72
N PRO A 74 5.85 -1.28 -24.79
CA PRO A 74 6.21 -2.34 -25.73
C PRO A 74 5.74 -3.75 -25.33
N TYR A 75 5.23 -3.93 -24.11
CA TYR A 75 4.91 -5.23 -23.51
C TYR A 75 3.41 -5.44 -23.25
N ASP A 76 2.54 -4.57 -23.76
CA ASP A 76 1.09 -4.60 -23.52
C ASP A 76 0.72 -4.67 -22.02
N THR A 77 1.60 -4.15 -21.15
CA THR A 77 1.37 -4.12 -19.70
C THR A 77 0.19 -3.22 -19.36
N LEU A 78 0.10 -2.06 -20.01
CA LEU A 78 -0.87 -1.03 -19.68
C LEU A 78 -2.16 -1.23 -20.47
N SER A 79 -3.30 -1.02 -19.81
CA SER A 79 -4.63 -1.00 -20.41
C SER A 79 -5.39 0.25 -19.99
N LEU A 80 -6.34 0.70 -20.82
CA LEU A 80 -7.24 1.80 -20.47
C LEU A 80 -8.46 1.24 -19.74
N ALA A 81 -8.82 1.87 -18.63
CA ALA A 81 -10.04 1.50 -17.89
C ALA A 81 -11.30 1.70 -18.75
N GLU A 82 -12.11 0.64 -18.87
CA GLU A 82 -13.36 0.67 -19.61
C GLU A 82 -14.52 1.22 -18.77
N LEU A 83 -15.47 1.88 -19.44
CA LEU A 83 -16.67 2.39 -18.79
C LEU A 83 -17.54 1.24 -18.29
N GLY A 84 -17.94 1.28 -17.02
CA GLY A 84 -18.85 0.29 -16.44
C GLY A 84 -18.16 -0.95 -15.86
N ALA A 85 -16.89 -1.24 -16.18
CA ALA A 85 -16.13 -2.32 -15.55
C ALA A 85 -15.74 -1.98 -14.10
N ASP A 86 -15.50 -2.95 -13.21
CA ASP A 86 -15.04 -2.73 -11.82
C ASP A 86 -13.56 -2.27 -11.73
N GLY A 87 -13.17 -1.39 -12.66
CA GLY A 87 -11.82 -0.87 -12.84
C GLY A 87 -11.60 0.52 -12.25
N PRO A 88 -10.40 1.09 -12.47
CA PRO A 88 -10.10 2.49 -12.16
C PRO A 88 -11.03 3.47 -12.87
N ALA A 89 -10.89 4.76 -12.57
CA ALA A 89 -11.60 5.83 -13.29
C ALA A 89 -11.47 5.65 -14.82
N THR A 90 -12.60 5.74 -15.54
CA THR A 90 -12.65 5.40 -16.97
C THR A 90 -11.63 6.17 -17.79
N GLY A 91 -11.02 5.48 -18.76
CA GLY A 91 -10.04 6.02 -19.69
C GLY A 91 -8.67 6.32 -19.08
N THR A 92 -8.45 6.00 -17.81
CA THR A 92 -7.13 6.14 -17.18
C THR A 92 -6.31 4.86 -17.36
N PRO A 93 -4.98 4.96 -17.58
CA PRO A 93 -4.12 3.81 -17.75
C PRO A 93 -3.87 3.10 -16.41
N TYR A 94 -3.84 1.77 -16.45
CA TYR A 94 -3.48 0.91 -15.32
C TYR A 94 -2.92 -0.42 -15.81
N PHE A 95 -2.36 -1.22 -14.91
CA PHE A 95 -2.03 -2.61 -15.15
C PHE A 95 -2.35 -3.46 -13.93
N THR A 96 -2.52 -4.77 -14.15
CA THR A 96 -2.67 -5.77 -13.09
C THR A 96 -1.41 -6.63 -13.06
N ALA A 97 -0.68 -6.61 -11.95
CA ALA A 97 0.61 -7.29 -11.82
C ALA A 97 0.54 -8.80 -12.12
N ARG A 98 -0.57 -9.46 -11.76
CA ARG A 98 -0.79 -10.89 -12.01
C ARG A 98 -0.95 -11.24 -13.50
N ASP A 99 -1.46 -10.31 -14.30
CA ASP A 99 -1.72 -10.53 -15.73
C ASP A 99 -0.47 -10.26 -16.55
N VAL A 100 -0.02 -9.02 -16.60
CA VAL A 100 1.21 -8.60 -17.29
C VAL A 100 1.89 -7.55 -16.40
N PRO A 101 3.04 -7.88 -15.76
CA PRO A 101 3.74 -6.94 -14.90
C PRO A 101 4.47 -5.85 -15.73
N CYS A 102 4.94 -4.81 -15.05
CA CYS A 102 5.85 -3.85 -15.66
C CYS A 102 7.21 -4.50 -15.89
N GLU A 103 7.67 -4.48 -17.15
CA GLU A 103 8.95 -5.08 -17.53
C GLU A 103 10.18 -4.24 -17.15
N MET A 104 9.99 -3.05 -16.57
CA MET A 104 11.06 -2.13 -16.13
C MET A 104 11.98 -1.68 -17.28
N CYS A 105 11.40 -1.06 -18.31
CA CYS A 105 12.15 -0.54 -19.45
C CYS A 105 13.08 0.61 -19.01
N GLU A 106 14.35 0.57 -19.40
CA GLU A 106 15.36 1.59 -19.02
C GLU A 106 15.02 2.99 -19.57
N ASP A 107 14.40 3.07 -20.75
CA ASP A 107 14.04 4.30 -21.45
C ASP A 107 12.64 4.84 -21.06
N ILE A 108 11.90 4.11 -20.24
CA ILE A 108 10.58 4.47 -19.68
C ILE A 108 9.66 5.16 -20.74
N PRO A 109 9.35 4.49 -21.86
CA PRO A 109 8.70 5.12 -23.01
C PRO A 109 7.30 5.63 -22.68
N CYS A 110 6.61 4.99 -21.73
CA CYS A 110 5.30 5.43 -21.26
C CYS A 110 5.32 6.82 -20.59
N VAL A 111 6.38 7.16 -19.84
CA VAL A 111 6.57 8.49 -19.24
C VAL A 111 6.90 9.51 -20.32
N ALA A 112 7.83 9.18 -21.23
CA ALA A 112 8.21 10.06 -22.34
C ALA A 112 7.04 10.40 -23.26
N ALA A 113 6.09 9.47 -23.43
CA ALA A 113 4.89 9.64 -24.23
C ALA A 113 3.83 10.55 -23.56
N CYS A 114 3.91 10.83 -22.26
CA CYS A 114 2.91 11.58 -21.53
C CYS A 114 3.02 13.10 -21.79
N PRO A 115 2.05 13.74 -22.44
CA PRO A 115 2.16 15.15 -22.81
C PRO A 115 1.80 16.11 -21.66
N THR A 116 1.10 15.63 -20.64
CA THR A 116 0.55 16.47 -19.56
C THR A 116 1.35 16.44 -18.26
N GLY A 117 2.35 15.55 -18.16
CA GLY A 117 3.06 15.32 -16.89
C GLY A 117 2.24 14.58 -15.85
N ALA A 118 1.15 13.89 -16.24
CA ALA A 118 0.45 12.97 -15.34
C ALA A 118 1.37 11.82 -14.88
N LEU A 119 2.32 11.45 -15.75
CA LEU A 119 3.50 10.69 -15.37
C LEU A 119 4.68 11.67 -15.31
N ASP A 120 5.41 11.68 -14.20
CA ASP A 120 6.49 12.60 -13.91
C ASP A 120 7.67 12.42 -14.88
N PRO A 121 7.96 13.40 -15.76
CA PRO A 121 9.10 13.33 -16.67
C PRO A 121 10.46 13.43 -15.96
N GLY A 122 10.48 13.79 -14.67
CA GLY A 122 11.66 13.74 -13.82
C GLY A 122 12.10 12.31 -13.45
N LEU A 123 11.26 11.31 -13.68
CA LEU A 123 11.63 9.90 -13.51
C LEU A 123 12.55 9.45 -14.66
N THR A 124 13.86 9.53 -14.44
CA THR A 124 14.89 9.09 -15.41
C THR A 124 15.47 7.71 -15.10
N ASP A 125 15.32 7.25 -13.86
CA ASP A 125 15.75 5.93 -13.41
C ASP A 125 14.52 5.10 -13.04
N ILE A 126 14.34 3.96 -13.72
CA ILE A 126 13.17 3.10 -13.53
C ILE A 126 13.15 2.46 -12.14
N ASP A 127 14.29 2.29 -11.48
CA ASP A 127 14.38 1.75 -10.12
C ASP A 127 13.89 2.76 -9.05
N ALA A 128 13.79 4.04 -9.42
CA ALA A 128 13.15 5.06 -8.59
C ALA A 128 11.62 5.09 -8.72
N ALA A 129 11.03 4.31 -9.64
CA ALA A 129 9.58 4.28 -9.80
C ALA A 129 8.88 3.75 -8.53
N ARG A 130 7.68 4.26 -8.24
CA ARG A 130 6.86 3.83 -7.09
C ARG A 130 5.42 3.57 -7.53
N MET A 131 5.22 2.53 -8.33
CA MET A 131 3.90 2.10 -8.84
C MET A 131 3.04 1.45 -7.75
N GLY A 132 3.67 0.81 -6.78
CA GLY A 132 3.05 0.08 -5.69
C GLY A 132 4.09 -0.54 -4.76
N THR A 133 3.67 -1.43 -3.88
CA THR A 133 4.59 -2.20 -3.01
C THR A 133 4.13 -3.65 -2.96
N ALA A 134 5.10 -4.56 -3.13
CA ALA A 134 4.84 -5.99 -2.95
C ALA A 134 4.62 -6.31 -1.47
N VAL A 135 3.59 -7.09 -1.18
CA VAL A 135 3.23 -7.53 0.17
C VAL A 135 3.03 -9.03 0.13
N LEU A 136 3.68 -9.74 1.04
CA LEU A 136 3.40 -11.15 1.26
C LEU A 136 2.10 -11.26 2.05
N VAL A 137 0.99 -11.47 1.33
CA VAL A 137 -0.37 -11.47 1.88
C VAL A 137 -0.76 -12.80 2.50
N ASP A 138 -0.15 -13.90 2.05
CA ASP A 138 -0.49 -15.27 2.46
C ASP A 138 0.78 -16.02 2.86
N GLN A 139 1.11 -15.98 4.15
CA GLN A 139 2.27 -16.70 4.69
C GLN A 139 1.96 -18.19 4.86
N GLU A 140 0.70 -18.54 5.06
CA GLU A 140 0.21 -19.89 5.30
C GLU A 140 0.37 -20.79 4.07
N ASN A 141 0.18 -20.25 2.86
CA ASN A 141 0.35 -20.98 1.60
C ASN A 141 1.69 -20.73 0.91
N CYS A 142 2.48 -19.74 1.35
CA CYS A 142 3.80 -19.47 0.77
C CYS A 142 4.73 -20.69 0.94
N LEU A 143 5.28 -21.19 -0.18
CA LEU A 143 6.12 -22.38 -0.18
C LEU A 143 7.36 -22.26 0.74
N ASN A 144 7.97 -21.06 0.85
CA ASN A 144 9.09 -20.83 1.76
C ASN A 144 8.70 -20.97 3.23
N PHE A 145 7.53 -20.45 3.62
CA PHE A 145 7.00 -20.58 4.99
C PHE A 145 6.59 -22.02 5.30
N LEU A 146 6.18 -22.79 4.29
CA LEU A 146 5.94 -24.23 4.42
C LEU A 146 7.23 -25.05 4.56
N GLY A 147 8.41 -24.44 4.35
CA GLY A 147 9.73 -25.07 4.46
C GLY A 147 10.27 -25.67 3.17
N LEU A 148 9.68 -25.33 2.02
CA LEU A 148 10.20 -25.67 0.70
C LEU A 148 11.10 -24.54 0.20
N ARG A 149 12.15 -24.87 -0.58
CA ARG A 149 13.04 -23.85 -1.15
C ARG A 149 12.44 -23.28 -2.43
N CYS A 150 11.81 -22.10 -2.33
CA CYS A 150 11.25 -21.35 -3.46
C CYS A 150 11.81 -19.92 -3.49
N ASP A 151 12.74 -19.63 -4.38
CA ASP A 151 13.38 -18.31 -4.48
C ASP A 151 12.91 -17.52 -5.72
N VAL A 152 11.77 -17.89 -6.31
CA VAL A 152 11.28 -17.32 -7.58
C VAL A 152 10.99 -15.82 -7.47
N CYS A 153 10.24 -15.38 -6.46
CA CYS A 153 9.92 -13.96 -6.27
C CYS A 153 11.16 -13.10 -6.03
N TYR A 154 12.16 -13.65 -5.33
CA TYR A 154 13.44 -13.01 -5.05
C TYR A 154 14.29 -12.90 -6.33
N ARG A 155 14.46 -14.00 -7.08
CA ARG A 155 15.29 -14.05 -8.30
C ARG A 155 14.75 -13.23 -9.46
N VAL A 156 13.43 -13.10 -9.57
CA VAL A 156 12.81 -12.30 -10.65
C VAL A 156 12.77 -10.81 -10.32
N CYS A 157 13.09 -10.43 -9.07
CA CYS A 157 13.10 -9.03 -8.68
C CYS A 157 14.24 -8.29 -9.42
N PRO A 158 13.93 -7.21 -10.16
CA PRO A 158 14.96 -6.40 -10.84
C PRO A 158 15.91 -5.74 -9.83
N VAL A 159 15.38 -5.37 -8.66
CA VAL A 159 16.11 -4.73 -7.57
C VAL A 159 16.39 -5.76 -6.46
N ILE A 160 16.97 -6.90 -6.85
CA ILE A 160 17.30 -8.01 -5.96
C ILE A 160 18.25 -7.56 -4.83
N ASP A 161 18.16 -8.21 -3.67
CA ASP A 161 18.93 -7.89 -2.44
C ASP A 161 18.64 -6.52 -1.80
N GLN A 162 17.86 -5.65 -2.47
CA GLN A 162 17.41 -4.39 -1.90
C GLN A 162 15.89 -4.39 -1.70
N ALA A 163 15.11 -4.62 -2.75
CA ALA A 163 13.64 -4.62 -2.67
C ALA A 163 13.09 -5.91 -2.07
N ILE A 164 13.73 -7.05 -2.33
CA ILE A 164 13.36 -8.34 -1.74
C ILE A 164 14.63 -9.02 -1.24
N THR A 165 14.58 -9.45 0.02
CA THR A 165 15.63 -10.22 0.69
C THR A 165 15.06 -11.56 1.18
N LEU A 166 15.94 -12.52 1.45
CA LEU A 166 15.54 -13.81 2.02
C LEU A 166 16.06 -13.89 3.46
N GLU A 167 15.16 -13.71 4.42
CA GLU A 167 15.47 -13.80 5.84
C GLU A 167 15.47 -15.25 6.30
N LEU A 168 16.60 -15.68 6.88
CA LEU A 168 16.79 -17.04 7.33
C LEU A 168 16.21 -17.22 8.73
N SER A 169 15.33 -18.21 8.89
CA SER A 169 14.81 -18.61 10.20
C SER A 169 14.70 -20.12 10.32
N HIS A 170 14.58 -20.61 11.56
CA HIS A 170 14.45 -22.04 11.82
C HIS A 170 12.99 -22.47 11.75
N ASN A 171 12.70 -23.60 11.08
CA ASN A 171 11.35 -24.14 11.07
C ASN A 171 11.04 -24.85 12.40
N ASN A 172 10.28 -24.17 13.27
CA ASN A 172 9.87 -24.71 14.57
C ASN A 172 9.06 -26.02 14.47
N ARG A 173 8.38 -26.27 13.35
CA ARG A 173 7.56 -27.49 13.15
C ARG A 173 8.40 -28.72 12.84
N SER A 174 9.46 -28.58 12.03
CA SER A 174 10.26 -29.72 11.59
C SER A 174 11.63 -29.84 12.26
N GLY A 175 12.14 -28.80 12.93
CA GLY A 175 13.41 -28.83 13.67
C GLY A 175 14.67 -28.96 12.81
N HIS A 176 14.53 -29.15 11.49
CA HIS A 176 15.64 -29.45 10.58
C HIS A 176 15.64 -28.65 9.28
N HIS A 177 14.51 -28.03 8.91
CA HIS A 177 14.43 -27.22 7.70
C HIS A 177 14.63 -25.75 8.04
N ALA A 178 15.40 -25.04 7.21
CA ALA A 178 15.46 -23.59 7.25
C ALA A 178 14.31 -22.99 6.45
N ILE A 179 13.73 -21.91 6.97
CA ILE A 179 12.76 -21.07 6.27
C ILE A 179 13.55 -19.91 5.66
N PHE A 180 13.34 -19.67 4.37
CA PHE A 180 13.87 -18.53 3.64
C PHE A 180 12.73 -17.54 3.39
N ALA A 181 12.35 -16.78 4.42
CA ALA A 181 11.20 -15.89 4.35
C ALA A 181 11.48 -14.72 3.38
N PRO A 182 10.71 -14.55 2.30
CA PRO A 182 10.87 -13.39 1.44
C PRO A 182 10.38 -12.15 2.16
N THR A 183 11.29 -11.21 2.40
CA THR A 183 11.02 -9.94 3.08
C THR A 183 11.13 -8.81 2.07
N VAL A 184 10.01 -8.09 1.87
CA VAL A 184 9.96 -6.95 0.96
C VAL A 184 10.30 -5.67 1.70
N HIS A 185 11.26 -4.91 1.16
CA HIS A 185 11.63 -3.59 1.66
C HIS A 185 11.00 -2.52 0.78
N ALA A 186 9.96 -1.87 1.31
CA ALA A 186 9.14 -0.92 0.56
C ALA A 186 9.90 0.31 0.06
N ASP A 187 11.00 0.67 0.70
CA ASP A 187 11.79 1.85 0.33
C ASP A 187 12.50 1.65 -1.02
N TYR A 188 12.77 0.40 -1.41
CA TYR A 188 13.38 0.03 -2.69
C TYR A 188 12.39 -0.65 -3.65
N CYS A 189 11.27 -1.16 -3.15
CA CYS A 189 10.27 -1.83 -3.98
C CYS A 189 9.60 -0.84 -4.96
N THR A 190 9.73 -1.10 -6.26
CA THR A 190 9.13 -0.24 -7.29
C THR A 190 7.66 -0.53 -7.54
N GLY A 191 7.18 -1.70 -7.12
CA GLY A 191 5.83 -2.18 -7.42
C GLY A 191 5.64 -2.66 -8.86
N CYS A 192 6.70 -3.13 -9.54
CA CYS A 192 6.61 -3.59 -10.93
C CYS A 192 5.73 -4.83 -11.15
N GLY A 193 5.47 -5.64 -10.12
CA GLY A 193 4.59 -6.81 -10.25
C GLY A 193 5.26 -8.12 -10.68
N LYS A 194 6.53 -8.11 -11.09
CA LYS A 194 7.23 -9.34 -11.55
C LYS A 194 7.17 -10.48 -10.52
N CYS A 195 7.30 -10.17 -9.23
CA CYS A 195 7.21 -11.16 -8.15
C CYS A 195 5.83 -11.83 -8.04
N GLU A 196 4.74 -11.08 -8.28
CA GLU A 196 3.37 -11.61 -8.23
C GLU A 196 3.06 -12.46 -9.46
N LYS A 197 3.47 -11.99 -10.65
CA LYS A 197 3.33 -12.75 -11.89
C LYS A 197 4.04 -14.09 -11.83
N SER A 198 5.28 -14.09 -11.33
CA SER A 198 6.10 -15.30 -11.27
C SER A 198 5.79 -16.20 -10.07
N CYS A 199 4.90 -15.80 -9.17
CA CYS A 199 4.47 -16.67 -8.09
C CYS A 199 3.85 -17.95 -8.67
N VAL A 200 4.45 -19.10 -8.33
CA VAL A 200 4.10 -20.42 -8.89
C VAL A 200 2.76 -20.97 -8.38
N LEU A 201 2.17 -20.33 -7.38
CA LEU A 201 0.86 -20.68 -6.86
C LEU A 201 -0.25 -20.20 -7.82
N PRO A 202 -1.41 -20.89 -7.87
CA PRO A 202 -2.54 -20.47 -8.71
C PRO A 202 -3.05 -19.08 -8.28
N GLU A 203 -3.17 -18.88 -6.96
CA GLU A 203 -3.38 -17.57 -6.34
C GLU A 203 -2.06 -17.12 -5.70
N ALA A 204 -1.58 -15.94 -6.08
CA ALA A 204 -0.27 -15.48 -5.64
C ALA A 204 -0.25 -15.16 -4.14
N ALA A 205 0.71 -15.75 -3.41
CA ALA A 205 0.92 -15.45 -1.99
C ALA A 205 1.55 -14.06 -1.75
N ILE A 206 2.27 -13.55 -2.76
CA ILE A 206 2.81 -12.19 -2.77
C ILE A 206 2.05 -11.38 -3.82
N LYS A 207 1.46 -10.26 -3.40
CA LYS A 207 0.66 -9.38 -4.26
C LYS A 207 1.22 -7.97 -4.21
N VAL A 208 1.14 -7.24 -5.32
CA VAL A 208 1.53 -5.84 -5.38
C VAL A 208 0.29 -4.99 -5.23
N LEU A 209 0.31 -4.13 -4.20
CA LEU A 209 -0.81 -3.26 -3.86
C LEU A 209 -0.41 -1.80 -4.07
N PRO A 210 -1.36 -0.91 -4.39
CA PRO A 210 -1.15 0.52 -4.38
C PRO A 210 -0.56 0.99 -3.04
N LEU A 211 0.32 1.99 -3.07
CA LEU A 211 1.05 2.48 -1.87
C LEU A 211 0.10 2.82 -0.71
N ARG A 212 -1.05 3.44 -1.02
CA ARG A 212 -2.07 3.81 -0.02
C ARG A 212 -2.67 2.62 0.74
N LEU A 213 -2.62 1.41 0.18
CA LEU A 213 -3.10 0.17 0.79
C LEU A 213 -1.96 -0.62 1.42
N ALA A 214 -0.78 -0.61 0.79
CA ALA A 214 0.38 -1.38 1.24
C ALA A 214 1.10 -0.75 2.44
N ARG A 215 1.08 0.58 2.56
CA ARG A 215 1.89 1.32 3.55
C ARG A 215 1.01 2.02 4.57
N GLY A 216 1.33 1.80 5.84
CA GLY A 216 0.85 2.64 6.94
C GLY A 216 1.72 3.88 7.14
N ALA A 217 1.23 4.83 7.93
CA ALA A 217 2.01 5.96 8.42
C ALA A 217 2.31 5.77 9.92
N PRO A 218 3.52 6.13 10.40
CA PRO A 218 3.75 6.23 11.83
C PRO A 218 2.83 7.32 12.43
N GLY A 219 2.45 7.17 13.68
CA GLY A 219 1.68 8.21 14.36
C GLY A 219 2.51 9.49 14.53
N ASP A 220 1.90 10.66 14.34
CA ASP A 220 2.59 11.97 14.35
C ASP A 220 3.39 12.24 15.64
N HIS A 221 3.03 11.58 16.74
CA HIS A 221 3.68 11.71 18.04
C HIS A 221 4.87 10.76 18.24
N TYR A 222 5.01 9.71 17.41
CA TYR A 222 6.07 8.72 17.55
C TYR A 222 7.29 9.16 16.74
N ARG A 223 8.26 9.75 17.44
CA ARG A 223 9.56 10.10 16.87
C ARG A 223 10.53 8.94 17.08
N LYS A 224 11.17 8.51 16.00
CA LYS A 224 12.19 7.47 16.07
C LYS A 224 13.47 8.08 16.62
N GLY A 225 13.88 7.66 17.81
CA GLY A 225 15.04 8.23 18.51
C GLY A 225 16.33 8.23 17.69
N TRP A 226 16.56 7.19 16.89
CA TRP A 226 17.76 7.08 16.04
C TRP A 226 17.77 8.02 14.82
N GLU A 227 16.61 8.42 14.29
CA GLU A 227 16.52 9.43 13.21
C GLU A 227 16.73 10.83 13.80
N GLU A 228 16.14 11.09 14.96
CA GLU A 228 16.32 12.35 15.67
C GLU A 228 17.76 12.56 16.16
N GLU A 229 18.42 11.50 16.62
CA GLU A 229 19.83 11.54 17.01
C GLU A 229 20.74 11.88 15.83
N GLN A 230 20.51 11.24 14.67
CA GLN A 230 21.24 11.55 13.44
C GLN A 230 21.03 13.01 13.01
N ASN A 231 19.81 13.54 13.11
CA ASN A 231 19.50 14.92 12.74
C ASN A 231 20.10 15.95 13.70
N ASN A 232 20.18 15.64 14.99
CA ASN A 232 20.65 16.57 16.03
C ASN A 232 22.13 16.38 16.39
N GLY A 233 22.81 15.38 15.83
CA GLY A 233 24.21 15.07 16.12
C GLY A 233 24.44 14.50 17.52
N GLY A 234 23.39 13.98 18.17
CA GLY A 234 23.42 13.45 19.53
C GLY A 234 22.02 13.08 20.03
N PRO A 235 21.91 12.27 21.09
CA PRO A 235 20.63 11.80 21.58
C PRO A 235 19.76 12.96 22.09
N LEU A 236 18.46 12.94 21.75
CA LEU A 236 17.49 13.97 22.18
C LEU A 236 17.32 14.06 23.70
N VAL A 237 17.57 12.95 24.39
CA VAL A 237 17.55 12.86 25.85
C VAL A 237 18.95 12.48 26.30
N GLU A 238 19.51 13.23 27.23
CA GLU A 238 20.85 13.00 27.77
C GLU A 238 20.95 11.66 28.50
N GLY A 239 21.34 10.62 27.76
CA GLY A 239 21.69 9.30 28.28
C GLY A 239 20.59 8.58 29.09
N ILE A 240 20.85 7.33 29.40
CA ILE A 240 20.18 6.67 30.52
C ILE A 240 20.92 7.14 31.76
N ILE A 241 20.22 7.73 32.74
CA ILE A 241 20.76 7.91 34.08
C ILE A 241 21.02 6.50 34.60
N ASP A 242 22.28 6.06 34.55
CA ASP A 242 22.71 4.80 35.14
C ASP A 242 22.65 4.98 36.66
N LEU A 243 21.54 4.55 37.26
CA LEU A 243 21.43 4.50 38.70
C LEU A 243 22.40 3.43 39.21
N PRO A 244 23.10 3.66 40.32
CA PRO A 244 24.05 2.69 40.84
C PRO A 244 23.38 1.33 41.05
N ASP A 245 23.87 0.32 40.34
CA ASP A 245 23.49 -1.06 40.53
C ASP A 245 23.72 -1.43 42.01
N ARG A 246 22.66 -1.85 42.70
CA ARG A 246 22.79 -2.39 44.07
C ARG A 246 23.39 -3.79 43.98
N LEU A 247 24.70 -3.86 43.82
CA LEU A 247 25.45 -5.11 43.94
C LEU A 247 25.44 -5.56 45.41
N PRO A 248 25.28 -6.85 45.71
CA PRO A 248 25.40 -7.35 47.08
C PRO A 248 26.84 -7.14 47.58
N GLY A 249 27.01 -6.28 48.58
CA GLY A 249 28.30 -5.92 49.16
C GLY A 249 28.13 -5.15 50.48
N PRO A 250 29.23 -4.90 51.22
CA PRO A 250 29.17 -4.21 52.50
C PRO A 250 28.67 -2.77 52.28
N GLY A 251 27.47 -2.43 52.78
CA GLY A 251 26.86 -1.11 52.62
C GLY A 251 25.69 -1.03 51.62
N THR A 252 25.38 -2.11 50.89
CA THR A 252 24.20 -2.21 50.01
C THR A 252 23.17 -3.20 50.53
N ASP A 253 23.50 -3.90 51.62
CA ASP A 253 22.53 -4.54 52.48
C ASP A 253 21.66 -3.48 53.14
N ASN A 254 20.36 -3.75 53.23
CA ASN A 254 19.40 -2.92 53.96
C ASN A 254 19.65 -3.00 55.49
N LEU A 255 20.89 -3.13 55.92
CA LEU A 255 21.37 -3.23 57.30
C LEU A 255 22.28 -2.06 57.66
N ALA A 256 22.94 -1.42 56.68
CA ALA A 256 23.84 -0.29 56.91
C ALA A 256 23.24 1.08 56.54
N ALA A 257 22.09 1.14 55.87
CA ALA A 257 21.37 2.39 55.64
C ALA A 257 20.61 2.83 56.92
N PRO A 258 20.46 4.14 57.20
CA PRO A 258 19.61 4.61 58.31
C PRO A 258 18.17 4.12 58.08
N GLY A 259 17.70 3.19 58.90
CA GLY A 259 16.40 2.52 58.74
C GLY A 259 16.46 1.07 58.22
N GLY A 260 17.64 0.46 58.20
CA GLY A 260 17.80 -0.95 57.86
C GLY A 260 17.15 -1.92 58.85
N PHE A 261 16.61 -3.04 58.34
CA PHE A 261 15.93 -4.06 59.15
C PHE A 261 16.95 -4.96 59.85
N GLU A 262 17.21 -4.73 61.14
CA GLU A 262 17.97 -5.70 61.94
C GLU A 262 17.14 -6.98 62.16
N PRO A 263 17.61 -8.16 61.73
CA PRO A 263 16.90 -9.41 62.00
C PRO A 263 16.87 -9.66 63.50
N ALA A 264 15.68 -9.84 64.06
CA ALA A 264 15.45 -10.03 65.50
C ALA A 264 16.07 -11.31 66.08
N PHE A 265 16.65 -12.18 65.24
CA PHE A 265 17.26 -13.43 65.66
C PHE A 265 18.52 -13.71 64.85
N LYS A 266 19.64 -13.95 65.55
CA LYS A 266 20.88 -14.45 64.95
C LYS A 266 20.79 -15.96 64.82
N LEU A 267 20.92 -16.47 63.59
CA LEU A 267 21.06 -17.90 63.36
C LEU A 267 22.30 -18.41 64.11
N PRO A 268 22.21 -19.54 64.84
CA PRO A 268 23.37 -20.12 65.49
C PRO A 268 24.40 -20.50 64.44
N GLU A 269 25.65 -20.08 64.65
CA GLU A 269 26.77 -20.45 63.80
C GLU A 269 26.87 -21.98 63.77
N GLY A 270 26.69 -22.56 62.59
CA GLY A 270 26.79 -24.00 62.39
C GLY A 270 28.15 -24.49 62.87
N GLY A 271 28.14 -25.47 63.77
CA GLY A 271 29.33 -26.18 64.22
C GLY A 271 30.05 -26.85 63.06
N GLN A 272 31.37 -26.95 63.25
CA GLN A 272 32.41 -27.52 62.38
C GLN A 272 32.00 -28.70 61.49
#